data_AF-A0AAV6Y2Q4-F1
#
_entry.id   AF-A0AAV6Y2Q4-F1
#
_cell.length_a   1.000
_cell.length_b   1.000
_cell.length_c   1.000
_cell.angle_alpha   90.00
_cell.angle_beta   90.00
_cell.angle_gamma   90.00
#
_symmetry.space_group_name_H-M   'P 1'
#
loop_
_entity.id
_entity.type
_entity.pdbx_description
1 polymer ?
#
loop_
_entity_poly.entity_id
_entity_poly.type
_entity_poly.pdbx_seq_one_letter_code
_entity_poly.pdbx_strand_id
1 'polypeptide(L)'
;MNTTTSLPPPPPLSLHATTTQRHHLHKIPLPTSTISVHYKATISSHIKTMGKQPTNSAAAASTTAAAAAATNAEFKLVGFKNFIRTNPKSDHFAVHSFHHIEFWCGDATNTANRFSWGLGMPLVSKSDLSTGNSAHASYLLRAGTLNFLFTAPYSPSISTPSSASIPSFSFSSHRSFTSSHGLAVRAVAIQVESAFSAYSASVSRGAKSILPPTLLADNKTAISEVHLYGDSVLRFVSYSDTHIANDEFFLPGFEPVDNEMSYKELDYGIRRLDHCVGNVPQLGPVVDYLKKFTGFHEFAEFTAEDIGTADSGLNSVVLANNDENVLLPLNEPVYGTKRKSQIQTYLEHNEGAGVQHLALVSEDIFRTLREMRKRSGVGGFEFMPSPPPTYYKNLKSRAGDVLSDEQIEECEKLGILVDRDDQGTLLQIFTKPVGDRPTIFIEIIQRIGCMLEDDEGKIYQKSGCGGFGKGNFSELFKSIEEYEKMLEAKQVTET
;
A
#
# COMPACT_ATOMS: atom_id res chain seq x y z
N MET A 1 -29.02 22.40 -57.52
CA MET A 1 -28.30 21.21 -57.03
C MET A 1 -26.81 21.45 -57.21
N ASN A 2 -26.03 21.01 -56.23
CA ASN A 2 -24.72 21.50 -55.80
C ASN A 2 -23.59 21.53 -56.84
N THR A 3 -22.82 22.62 -56.82
CA THR A 3 -21.46 22.75 -57.38
C THR A 3 -20.43 22.54 -56.27
N THR A 4 -19.55 21.55 -56.42
CA THR A 4 -18.42 21.28 -55.52
C THR A 4 -17.16 21.96 -56.06
N THR A 5 -16.58 22.87 -55.28
CA THR A 5 -15.28 23.51 -55.54
C THR A 5 -14.19 22.82 -54.71
N SER A 6 -13.16 22.31 -55.38
CA SER A 6 -11.96 21.74 -54.77
C SER A 6 -10.90 22.82 -54.52
N LEU A 7 -10.39 22.92 -53.30
CA LEU A 7 -9.26 23.79 -52.94
C LEU A 7 -7.90 23.15 -53.29
N PRO A 8 -6.88 23.93 -53.69
CA PRO A 8 -5.53 23.42 -53.97
C PRO A 8 -4.67 23.30 -52.70
N PRO A 9 -3.62 22.46 -52.72
CA PRO A 9 -2.76 22.21 -51.56
C PRO A 9 -1.79 23.38 -51.27
N PRO A 10 -1.33 23.53 -50.01
CA PRO A 10 -0.41 24.60 -49.61
C PRO A 10 1.04 24.35 -50.07
N PRO A 11 1.85 25.41 -50.23
CA PRO A 11 3.25 25.30 -50.65
C PRO A 11 4.18 24.83 -49.50
N PRO A 12 5.37 24.27 -49.82
CA PRO A 12 6.30 23.75 -48.83
C PRO A 12 7.04 24.89 -48.08
N LEU A 13 7.17 24.73 -46.76
CA LEU A 13 7.95 25.61 -45.89
C LEU A 13 9.46 25.32 -46.03
N SER A 14 10.22 26.35 -46.38
CA SER A 14 11.69 26.33 -46.47
C SER A 14 12.33 26.40 -45.08
N LEU A 15 13.19 25.45 -44.75
CA LEU A 15 14.10 25.52 -43.59
C LEU A 15 15.26 26.47 -43.89
N HIS A 16 15.24 27.66 -43.29
CA HIS A 16 16.44 28.50 -43.18
C HIS A 16 17.29 28.03 -41.99
N ALA A 17 18.46 27.47 -42.30
CA ALA A 17 19.51 27.20 -41.34
C ALA A 17 20.22 28.51 -40.96
N THR A 18 20.17 28.90 -39.68
CA THR A 18 21.04 29.93 -39.11
C THR A 18 22.18 29.26 -38.35
N THR A 19 23.39 29.51 -38.85
CA THR A 19 24.66 29.12 -38.22
C THR A 19 25.08 30.25 -37.30
N THR A 20 25.24 29.99 -35.99
CA THR A 20 25.93 30.94 -35.11
C THR A 20 26.84 30.23 -34.10
N GLN A 21 28.13 30.34 -34.41
CA GLN A 21 29.32 30.45 -33.55
C GLN A 21 29.42 29.68 -32.22
N ARG A 22 30.38 28.74 -32.22
CA ARG A 22 31.05 28.17 -31.04
C ARG A 22 31.89 29.24 -30.35
N HIS A 23 31.65 29.48 -29.06
CA HIS A 23 32.63 30.13 -28.19
C HIS A 23 33.51 29.07 -27.52
N HIS A 24 34.81 29.17 -27.81
CA HIS A 24 35.89 28.51 -27.08
C HIS A 24 35.97 29.06 -25.65
N LEU A 25 35.85 28.19 -24.64
CA LEU A 25 36.26 28.49 -23.27
C LEU A 25 37.39 27.54 -22.87
N HIS A 26 38.47 28.17 -22.39
CA HIS A 26 39.73 27.56 -22.00
C HIS A 26 39.58 26.58 -20.84
N LYS A 27 40.27 25.45 -20.96
CA LYS A 27 40.55 24.50 -19.87
C LYS A 27 41.52 25.15 -18.88
N ILE A 28 41.14 25.21 -17.61
CA ILE A 28 42.04 25.44 -16.47
C ILE A 28 42.08 24.12 -15.67
N PRO A 29 43.26 23.57 -15.34
CA PRO A 29 43.36 22.33 -14.57
C PRO A 29 43.28 22.62 -13.07
N LEU A 30 42.41 21.89 -12.36
CA LEU A 30 42.37 21.83 -10.90
C LEU A 30 43.32 20.73 -10.38
N PRO A 31 44.05 20.95 -9.28
CA PRO A 31 44.99 19.98 -8.74
C PRO A 31 44.28 18.85 -7.99
N THR A 32 44.63 17.62 -8.34
CA THR A 32 44.30 16.38 -7.64
C THR A 32 45.06 16.29 -6.32
N SER A 33 44.34 16.22 -5.20
CA SER A 33 44.90 15.82 -3.90
C SER A 33 44.28 14.48 -3.50
N THR A 34 45.07 13.42 -3.62
CA THR A 34 44.73 12.06 -3.23
C THR A 34 45.08 11.87 -1.76
N ILE A 35 44.07 11.79 -0.89
CA ILE A 35 44.27 11.35 0.49
C ILE A 35 44.08 9.83 0.53
N SER A 36 45.19 9.10 0.68
CA SER A 36 45.18 7.65 0.90
C SER A 36 45.03 7.38 2.39
N VAL A 37 43.92 6.79 2.81
CA VAL A 37 43.74 6.26 4.17
C VAL A 37 44.00 4.76 4.14
N HIS A 38 45.12 4.33 4.72
CA HIS A 38 45.47 2.93 4.91
C HIS A 38 44.69 2.33 6.09
N TYR A 39 43.78 1.40 5.83
CA TYR A 39 43.28 0.47 6.85
C TYR A 39 44.16 -0.79 6.86
N LYS A 40 44.93 -0.99 7.93
CA LYS A 40 45.63 -2.26 8.20
C LYS A 40 44.69 -3.21 8.92
N ALA A 41 44.23 -4.26 8.23
CA ALA A 41 43.63 -5.42 8.86
C ALA A 41 44.76 -6.31 9.42
N THR A 42 44.76 -6.54 10.74
CA THR A 42 45.67 -7.50 11.38
C THR A 42 44.89 -8.75 11.71
N ILE A 43 45.09 -9.81 10.92
CA ILE A 43 44.69 -11.18 11.24
C ILE A 43 45.83 -11.78 12.07
N SER A 44 45.55 -12.22 13.29
CA SER A 44 46.48 -13.06 14.06
C SER A 44 45.83 -14.41 14.34
N SER A 45 46.35 -15.43 13.66
CA SER A 45 46.14 -16.85 13.89
C SER A 45 47.03 -17.32 15.03
N HIS A 46 46.50 -17.91 16.10
CA HIS A 46 47.28 -18.77 17.00
C HIS A 46 46.46 -20.00 17.42
N ILE A 47 46.76 -21.13 16.77
CA ILE A 47 46.51 -22.48 17.27
C ILE A 47 47.75 -22.89 18.06
N LYS A 48 47.60 -23.33 19.32
CA LYS A 48 48.30 -24.52 19.84
C LYS A 48 47.88 -24.93 21.27
N THR A 49 47.66 -26.25 21.35
CA THR A 49 47.99 -27.22 22.41
C THR A 49 47.12 -27.39 23.67
N MET A 50 46.66 -28.64 23.78
CA MET A 50 46.02 -29.32 24.90
C MET A 50 46.91 -29.46 26.15
N GLY A 51 46.26 -29.46 27.32
CA GLY A 51 46.74 -30.08 28.56
C GLY A 51 45.54 -30.47 29.46
N LYS A 52 45.43 -31.76 29.80
CA LYS A 52 44.46 -32.37 30.73
C LYS A 52 44.87 -32.07 32.19
N GLN A 53 43.99 -31.58 33.08
CA GLN A 53 43.12 -32.25 34.09
C GLN A 53 43.39 -31.61 35.49
N PRO A 54 42.58 -31.78 36.58
CA PRO A 54 41.26 -32.43 36.74
C PRO A 54 40.19 -31.64 37.57
N THR A 55 38.94 -32.08 37.42
CA THR A 55 37.79 -32.15 38.35
C THR A 55 37.68 -31.23 39.59
N ASN A 56 36.62 -30.41 39.65
CA ASN A 56 35.52 -30.48 40.64
C ASN A 56 34.63 -29.23 40.57
N SER A 57 33.33 -29.43 40.30
CA SER A 57 32.24 -29.00 41.20
C SER A 57 30.90 -29.04 40.46
N ALA A 58 30.08 -30.01 40.84
CA ALA A 58 28.65 -30.03 40.57
C ALA A 58 27.99 -28.87 41.33
N ALA A 59 27.74 -27.75 40.65
CA ALA A 59 26.85 -26.66 41.10
C ALA A 59 26.65 -25.62 39.99
N ALA A 60 26.20 -26.04 38.79
CA ALA A 60 25.86 -25.09 37.72
C ALA A 60 24.77 -25.60 36.74
N ALA A 61 24.04 -26.66 37.11
CA ALA A 61 23.09 -27.32 36.22
C ALA A 61 21.61 -27.04 36.52
N SER A 62 21.29 -26.11 37.44
CA SER A 62 19.90 -25.82 37.84
C SER A 62 19.39 -24.42 37.48
N THR A 63 20.17 -23.60 36.77
CA THR A 63 19.78 -22.23 36.39
C THR A 63 19.71 -21.98 34.89
N THR A 64 19.99 -22.98 34.05
CA THR A 64 19.91 -22.87 32.58
C THR A 64 18.64 -23.49 31.97
N ALA A 65 17.82 -24.19 32.76
CA ALA A 65 16.54 -24.74 32.30
C ALA A 65 15.35 -23.76 32.49
N ALA A 66 15.48 -22.74 33.34
CA ALA A 66 14.42 -21.76 33.59
C ALA A 66 14.42 -20.56 32.61
N ALA A 67 15.50 -20.37 31.85
CA ALA A 67 15.61 -19.29 30.86
C ALA A 67 15.25 -19.72 29.42
N ALA A 68 15.01 -21.02 29.19
CA ALA A 68 14.61 -21.57 27.90
C ALA A 68 13.10 -21.90 27.79
N ALA A 69 12.32 -21.54 28.83
CA ALA A 69 10.88 -21.81 28.92
C ALA A 69 10.02 -20.53 28.95
N ALA A 70 10.58 -19.38 28.54
CA ALA A 70 9.82 -18.15 28.32
C ALA A 70 9.20 -18.17 26.91
N THR A 71 8.02 -18.78 26.85
CA THR A 71 6.89 -18.49 25.95
C THR A 71 7.09 -18.62 24.43
N ASN A 72 7.01 -19.84 23.91
CA ASN A 72 6.20 -20.08 22.70
C ASN A 72 4.75 -20.19 23.16
N ALA A 73 4.11 -19.04 23.43
CA ALA A 73 2.65 -19.04 23.45
C ALA A 73 2.22 -19.32 22.00
N GLU A 74 1.51 -20.42 21.79
CA GLU A 74 0.94 -20.75 20.49
C GLU A 74 0.04 -19.58 20.05
N PHE A 75 0.32 -18.99 18.88
CA PHE A 75 -0.49 -17.92 18.32
C PHE A 75 -1.93 -18.43 18.18
N LYS A 76 -2.84 -17.87 18.98
CA LYS A 76 -4.22 -18.34 19.08
C LYS A 76 -5.17 -17.17 19.04
N LEU A 77 -5.99 -17.14 18.00
CA LEU A 77 -7.11 -16.22 17.87
C LEU A 77 -8.18 -16.59 18.90
N VAL A 78 -8.79 -15.57 19.50
CA VAL A 78 -9.88 -15.69 20.47
C VAL A 78 -11.24 -15.30 19.88
N GLY A 79 -11.25 -14.69 18.68
CA GLY A 79 -12.41 -14.20 17.96
C GLY A 79 -12.85 -12.82 18.44
N PHE A 80 -13.53 -12.07 17.56
CA PHE A 80 -13.91 -10.68 17.76
C PHE A 80 -14.63 -10.44 19.09
N LYS A 81 -15.51 -11.36 19.51
CA LYS A 81 -16.29 -11.22 20.75
C LYS A 81 -15.42 -11.32 22.02
N ASN A 82 -14.38 -12.13 21.98
CA ASN A 82 -13.52 -12.35 23.14
C ASN A 82 -12.23 -11.52 23.09
N PHE A 83 -11.98 -10.84 21.96
CA PHE A 83 -10.85 -9.97 21.79
C PHE A 83 -10.97 -8.73 22.68
N ILE A 84 -9.98 -8.50 23.53
CA ILE A 84 -9.89 -7.32 24.36
C ILE A 84 -8.78 -6.44 23.79
N ARG A 85 -9.17 -5.38 23.09
CA ARG A 85 -8.21 -4.41 22.54
C ARG A 85 -7.48 -3.70 23.67
N THR A 86 -6.15 -3.78 23.63
CA THR A 86 -5.25 -2.97 24.47
C THR A 86 -4.26 -2.25 23.56
N ASN A 87 -4.06 -0.95 23.78
CA ASN A 87 -3.02 -0.17 23.11
C ASN A 87 -1.87 0.07 24.11
N PRO A 88 -0.80 -0.75 24.08
CA PRO A 88 0.34 -0.62 24.99
C PRO A 88 1.29 0.53 24.61
N LYS A 89 1.03 1.21 23.49
CA LYS A 89 1.91 2.24 22.91
C LYS A 89 3.37 1.74 22.75
N SER A 90 3.54 0.58 22.12
CA SER A 90 4.80 -0.18 22.06
C SER A 90 5.65 0.02 20.80
N ASP A 91 5.32 0.95 19.90
CA ASP A 91 6.11 1.20 18.70
C ASP A 91 7.61 1.36 19.00
N HIS A 92 8.45 0.72 18.19
CA HIS A 92 9.91 0.75 18.36
C HIS A 92 10.57 1.97 17.72
N PHE A 93 9.80 2.75 16.96
CA PHE A 93 10.19 4.00 16.32
C PHE A 93 8.92 4.83 16.11
N ALA A 94 9.04 6.15 16.13
CA ALA A 94 7.88 7.04 15.95
C ALA A 94 7.35 6.96 14.51
N VAL A 95 6.06 6.64 14.37
CA VAL A 95 5.32 6.56 13.11
C VAL A 95 4.31 7.69 13.06
N HIS A 96 4.31 8.45 11.97
CA HIS A 96 3.40 9.59 11.80
C HIS A 96 2.13 9.21 11.04
N SER A 97 2.24 8.53 9.89
CA SER A 97 1.11 8.24 9.01
C SER A 97 1.51 7.32 7.85
N PHE A 98 0.52 6.87 7.07
CA PHE A 98 0.79 6.41 5.71
C PHE A 98 1.33 7.56 4.86
N HIS A 99 2.37 7.27 4.09
CA HIS A 99 3.00 8.25 3.19
C HIS A 99 2.55 8.06 1.74
N HIS A 100 2.73 6.86 1.19
CA HIS A 100 2.34 6.52 -0.18
C HIS A 100 2.25 5.01 -0.38
N ILE A 101 1.59 4.60 -1.45
CA ILE A 101 1.59 3.21 -1.94
C ILE A 101 2.26 3.19 -3.32
N GLU A 102 3.28 2.36 -3.50
CA GLU A 102 3.92 2.15 -4.81
C GLU A 102 3.44 0.86 -5.45
N PHE A 103 2.88 0.99 -6.65
CA PHE A 103 2.57 -0.11 -7.55
C PHE A 103 3.71 -0.31 -8.53
N TRP A 104 4.18 -1.54 -8.65
CA TRP A 104 4.98 -1.95 -9.80
C TRP A 104 4.04 -2.48 -10.88
N CYS A 105 4.18 -1.94 -12.08
CA CYS A 105 3.28 -2.17 -13.20
C CYS A 105 4.05 -2.35 -14.51
N GLY A 106 3.41 -2.99 -15.49
CA GLY A 106 4.02 -3.21 -16.80
C GLY A 106 4.24 -1.92 -17.59
N ASP A 107 3.30 -0.98 -17.48
CA ASP A 107 3.34 0.35 -18.08
C ASP A 107 2.76 1.39 -17.10
N ALA A 108 3.60 2.30 -16.62
CA ALA A 108 3.23 3.26 -15.59
C ALA A 108 2.27 4.33 -16.12
N THR A 109 2.39 4.73 -17.39
CA THR A 109 1.55 5.77 -17.99
C THR A 109 0.09 5.33 -18.07
N ASN A 110 -0.19 4.16 -18.65
CA ASN A 110 -1.55 3.64 -18.79
C ASN A 110 -2.16 3.33 -17.42
N THR A 111 -1.37 2.75 -16.51
CA THR A 111 -1.86 2.41 -15.17
C THR A 111 -2.21 3.68 -14.38
N ALA A 112 -1.30 4.68 -14.34
CA ALA A 112 -1.54 5.94 -13.65
C ALA A 112 -2.73 6.69 -14.26
N ASN A 113 -2.86 6.77 -15.59
CA ASN A 113 -4.00 7.44 -16.23
C ASN A 113 -5.33 6.75 -15.92
N ARG A 114 -5.36 5.41 -15.90
CA ARG A 114 -6.56 4.65 -15.52
C ARG A 114 -6.95 4.91 -14.07
N PHE A 115 -6.00 4.90 -13.14
CA PHE A 115 -6.27 5.18 -11.73
C PHE A 115 -6.66 6.64 -11.52
N SER A 116 -6.02 7.57 -12.23
CA SER A 116 -6.34 9.00 -12.20
C SER A 116 -7.78 9.26 -12.61
N TRP A 117 -8.19 8.73 -13.76
CA TRP A 117 -9.56 8.85 -14.25
C TRP A 117 -10.57 8.05 -13.41
N GLY A 118 -10.21 6.84 -13.01
CA GLY A 118 -11.11 5.94 -12.29
C GLY A 118 -11.38 6.35 -10.84
N LEU A 119 -10.40 6.95 -10.16
CA LEU A 119 -10.50 7.39 -8.75
C LEU A 119 -10.64 8.91 -8.61
N GLY A 120 -10.46 9.67 -9.69
CA GLY A 120 -10.45 11.14 -9.64
C GLY A 120 -9.24 11.67 -8.89
N MET A 121 -8.07 11.10 -9.18
CA MET A 121 -6.80 11.49 -8.56
C MET A 121 -5.88 12.15 -9.60
N PRO A 122 -5.59 13.45 -9.51
CA PRO A 122 -4.75 14.14 -10.48
C PRO A 122 -3.32 13.63 -10.40
N LEU A 123 -2.63 13.64 -11.54
CA LEU A 123 -1.20 13.40 -11.63
C LEU A 123 -0.47 14.66 -11.16
N VAL A 124 0.21 14.59 -10.02
CA VAL A 124 0.83 15.78 -9.40
C VAL A 124 2.33 15.86 -9.62
N SER A 125 3.00 14.72 -9.79
CA SER A 125 4.45 14.68 -9.91
C SER A 125 4.93 13.47 -10.70
N LYS A 126 6.10 13.58 -11.34
CA LYS A 126 6.70 12.51 -12.15
C LYS A 126 8.22 12.44 -11.98
N SER A 127 8.77 11.27 -12.25
CA SER A 127 10.21 11.05 -12.44
C SER A 127 10.38 10.08 -13.60
N ASP A 128 10.83 10.57 -14.76
CA ASP A 128 10.93 9.82 -16.00
C ASP A 128 12.04 10.38 -16.90
N LEU A 129 12.12 9.95 -18.17
CA LEU A 129 13.16 10.43 -19.09
C LEU A 129 13.20 11.96 -19.21
N SER A 130 12.06 12.64 -19.13
CA SER A 130 11.97 14.11 -19.23
C SER A 130 12.58 14.83 -18.02
N THR A 131 12.66 14.14 -16.87
CA THR A 131 13.26 14.64 -15.63
C THR A 131 14.68 14.09 -15.42
N GLY A 132 15.28 13.49 -16.47
CA GLY A 132 16.61 12.88 -16.42
C GLY A 132 16.68 11.48 -15.81
N ASN A 133 15.55 10.85 -15.46
CA ASN A 133 15.53 9.48 -14.96
C ASN A 133 15.42 8.48 -16.12
N SER A 134 16.54 7.86 -16.44
CA SER A 134 16.64 6.80 -17.47
C SER A 134 16.42 5.38 -16.92
N ALA A 135 16.25 5.21 -15.61
CA ALA A 135 16.11 3.90 -14.97
C ALA A 135 14.66 3.41 -14.95
N HIS A 136 13.74 4.29 -14.61
CA HIS A 136 12.32 4.00 -14.51
C HIS A 136 11.48 5.23 -14.82
N ALA A 137 10.23 4.97 -15.20
CA ALA A 137 9.17 5.97 -15.25
C ALA A 137 8.31 5.80 -13.99
N SER A 138 8.13 6.88 -13.25
CA SER A 138 7.33 6.92 -12.03
C SER A 138 6.35 8.09 -12.06
N TYR A 139 5.07 7.81 -11.85
CA TYR A 139 3.99 8.80 -11.88
C TYR A 139 3.22 8.80 -10.56
N LEU A 140 3.10 9.97 -9.93
CA LEU A 140 2.44 10.13 -8.64
C LEU A 140 1.05 10.76 -8.80
N LEU A 141 0.03 10.03 -8.38
CA LEU A 141 -1.33 10.54 -8.22
C LEU A 141 -1.57 10.95 -6.76
N ARG A 142 -2.31 12.04 -6.55
CA ARG A 142 -2.62 12.54 -5.20
C ARG A 142 -4.07 12.98 -5.06
N ALA A 143 -4.72 12.60 -3.96
CA ALA A 143 -6.04 13.12 -3.57
C ALA A 143 -6.08 13.31 -2.05
N GLY A 144 -6.17 14.57 -1.61
CA GLY A 144 -5.87 14.95 -0.23
C GLY A 144 -4.46 14.50 0.16
N THR A 145 -4.37 13.68 1.20
CA THR A 145 -3.12 13.07 1.69
C THR A 145 -2.81 11.70 1.08
N LEU A 146 -3.74 11.11 0.31
CA LEU A 146 -3.51 9.83 -0.37
C LEU A 146 -2.54 10.02 -1.54
N ASN A 147 -1.49 9.20 -1.59
CA ASN A 147 -0.47 9.20 -2.64
C ASN A 147 -0.33 7.80 -3.25
N PHE A 148 -0.58 7.67 -4.55
CA PHE A 148 -0.32 6.46 -5.33
C PHE A 148 0.79 6.70 -6.34
N LEU A 149 1.83 5.88 -6.28
CA LEU A 149 2.97 5.93 -7.16
C LEU A 149 2.94 4.72 -8.10
N PHE A 150 3.06 4.94 -9.40
CA PHE A 150 3.10 3.88 -10.41
C PHE A 150 4.46 3.87 -11.09
N THR A 151 5.17 2.74 -10.99
CA THR A 151 6.55 2.65 -11.47
C THR A 151 6.72 1.50 -12.47
N ALA A 152 7.36 1.81 -13.60
CA ALA A 152 7.70 0.86 -14.67
C ALA A 152 9.16 1.04 -15.15
N PRO A 153 9.86 -0.05 -15.50
CA PRO A 153 11.26 -0.03 -15.89
C PRO A 153 11.41 0.42 -17.34
N TYR A 154 12.41 1.26 -17.61
CA TYR A 154 12.88 1.43 -18.99
C TYR A 154 13.71 0.21 -19.44
N SER A 155 14.08 0.19 -20.72
CA SER A 155 15.00 -0.82 -21.25
C SER A 155 16.35 -0.73 -20.51
N PRO A 156 16.94 -1.85 -20.07
CA PRO A 156 18.22 -1.83 -19.38
C PRO A 156 19.35 -1.37 -20.31
N SER A 157 19.16 -1.41 -21.63
CA SER A 157 20.14 -0.95 -22.63
C SER A 157 20.34 0.57 -22.64
N ILE A 158 19.37 1.34 -22.15
CA ILE A 158 19.43 2.82 -22.06
C ILE A 158 19.50 3.30 -20.60
N SER A 159 19.37 2.38 -19.65
CA SER A 159 19.25 2.70 -18.24
C SER A 159 20.60 3.03 -17.62
N THR A 160 20.64 4.15 -16.91
CA THR A 160 21.70 4.46 -15.96
C THR A 160 21.15 4.23 -14.55
N PRO A 161 21.55 3.17 -13.82
CA PRO A 161 20.97 2.86 -12.50
C PRO A 161 21.07 4.01 -11.50
N SER A 162 22.14 4.82 -11.56
CA SER A 162 22.33 5.99 -10.69
C SER A 162 21.39 7.16 -11.00
N SER A 163 20.62 7.13 -12.09
CA SER A 163 19.60 8.14 -12.38
C SER A 163 18.25 7.83 -11.73
N ALA A 164 18.11 6.69 -11.05
CA ALA A 164 16.87 6.33 -10.38
C ALA A 164 16.58 7.29 -9.22
N SER A 165 15.42 7.92 -9.22
CA SER A 165 14.95 8.77 -8.11
C SER A 165 14.54 7.98 -6.86
N ILE A 166 14.26 6.69 -7.03
CA ILE A 166 13.96 5.74 -5.95
C ILE A 166 15.14 4.78 -5.84
N PRO A 167 15.96 4.88 -4.78
CA PRO A 167 17.24 4.17 -4.71
C PRO A 167 17.10 2.64 -4.57
N SER A 168 15.94 2.14 -4.13
CA SER A 168 15.65 0.70 -4.06
C SER A 168 15.22 0.09 -5.40
N PHE A 169 15.02 0.90 -6.44
CA PHE A 169 14.58 0.39 -7.73
C PHE A 169 15.63 -0.55 -8.36
N SER A 170 15.16 -1.70 -8.83
CA SER A 170 15.98 -2.71 -9.51
C SER A 170 15.21 -3.25 -10.71
N PHE A 171 15.80 -3.14 -11.91
CA PHE A 171 15.19 -3.63 -13.14
C PHE A 171 14.82 -5.12 -13.05
N SER A 172 15.74 -5.97 -12.59
CA SER A 172 15.53 -7.42 -12.49
C SER A 172 14.44 -7.76 -11.48
N SER A 173 14.45 -7.10 -10.32
CA SER A 173 13.45 -7.31 -9.27
C SER A 173 12.07 -6.86 -9.76
N HIS A 174 11.98 -5.72 -10.45
CA HIS A 174 10.73 -5.22 -11.02
C HIS A 174 10.16 -6.17 -12.07
N ARG A 175 10.97 -6.61 -13.03
CA ARG A 175 10.52 -7.56 -14.06
C ARG A 175 10.08 -8.90 -13.49
N SER A 176 10.80 -9.40 -12.48
CA SER A 176 10.40 -10.63 -11.78
C SER A 176 9.05 -10.44 -11.07
N PHE A 177 8.90 -9.34 -10.31
CA PHE A 177 7.69 -9.03 -9.57
C PHE A 177 6.46 -8.89 -10.48
N THR A 178 6.58 -8.09 -11.55
CA THR A 178 5.45 -7.86 -12.47
C THR A 178 5.10 -9.09 -13.30
N SER A 179 6.06 -9.98 -13.56
CA SER A 179 5.78 -11.28 -14.20
C SER A 179 5.03 -12.21 -13.26
N SER A 180 5.45 -12.27 -11.99
CA SER A 180 4.86 -13.16 -10.98
C SER A 180 3.47 -12.71 -10.52
N HIS A 181 3.26 -11.39 -10.32
CA HIS A 181 2.03 -10.87 -9.70
C HIS A 181 1.12 -10.08 -10.66
N GLY A 182 1.62 -9.63 -11.82
CA GLY A 182 0.91 -8.64 -12.65
C GLY A 182 0.99 -7.23 -12.06
N LEU A 183 -0.12 -6.50 -12.05
CA LEU A 183 -0.25 -5.22 -11.35
C LEU A 183 -0.41 -5.48 -9.84
N ALA A 184 0.57 -5.08 -9.03
CA ALA A 184 0.52 -5.29 -7.58
C ALA A 184 1.28 -4.20 -6.81
N VAL A 185 0.98 -4.09 -5.50
CA VAL A 185 1.68 -3.16 -4.60
C VAL A 185 3.03 -3.73 -4.21
N ARG A 186 4.09 -2.98 -4.56
CA ARG A 186 5.45 -3.28 -4.15
C ARG A 186 5.77 -2.70 -2.78
N ALA A 187 5.45 -1.43 -2.54
CA ALA A 187 5.82 -0.76 -1.30
C ALA A 187 4.61 -0.15 -0.60
N VAL A 188 4.48 -0.47 0.69
CA VAL A 188 3.63 0.26 1.64
C VAL A 188 4.55 1.22 2.36
N ALA A 189 4.45 2.52 2.08
CA ALA A 189 5.32 3.51 2.69
C ALA A 189 4.64 4.21 3.86
N ILE A 190 5.37 4.33 4.98
CA ILE A 190 4.97 5.08 6.16
C ILE A 190 5.96 6.19 6.43
N GLN A 191 5.44 7.35 6.85
CA GLN A 191 6.27 8.44 7.34
C GLN A 191 6.67 8.15 8.78
N VAL A 192 7.95 8.26 9.06
CA VAL A 192 8.55 8.06 10.39
C VAL A 192 9.41 9.25 10.76
N GLU A 193 9.68 9.41 12.04
CA GLU A 193 10.54 10.50 12.53
C GLU A 193 11.96 10.40 11.93
N SER A 194 12.49 9.18 11.82
CA SER A 194 13.79 8.92 11.19
C SER A 194 13.82 7.57 10.52
N ALA A 195 14.01 7.55 9.19
CA ALA A 195 14.18 6.32 8.42
C ALA A 195 15.43 5.52 8.87
N PHE A 196 16.47 6.21 9.34
CA PHE A 196 17.67 5.58 9.91
C PHE A 196 17.35 4.81 11.20
N SER A 197 16.69 5.48 12.15
CA SER A 197 16.32 4.86 13.42
C SER A 197 15.28 3.75 13.24
N ALA A 198 14.26 3.96 12.40
CA ALA A 198 13.23 2.96 12.12
C ALA A 198 13.82 1.69 11.51
N TYR A 199 14.72 1.81 10.52
CA TYR A 199 15.41 0.67 9.95
C TYR A 199 16.30 -0.05 10.97
N SER A 200 17.11 0.69 11.74
CA SER A 200 18.00 0.09 12.74
C SER A 200 17.22 -0.66 13.83
N ALA A 201 16.14 -0.05 14.33
CA ALA A 201 15.24 -0.66 15.31
C ALA A 201 14.55 -1.93 14.75
N SER A 202 14.15 -1.89 13.47
CA SER A 202 13.50 -3.02 12.79
C SER A 202 14.47 -4.19 12.58
N VAL A 203 15.63 -3.93 11.96
CA VAL A 203 16.60 -4.98 11.61
C VAL A 203 17.21 -5.62 12.86
N SER A 204 17.49 -4.84 13.91
CA SER A 204 17.96 -5.38 15.21
C SER A 204 16.94 -6.32 15.88
N ARG A 205 15.67 -6.26 15.47
CA ARG A 205 14.58 -7.12 15.96
C ARG A 205 14.16 -8.20 14.95
N GLY A 206 14.93 -8.37 13.88
CA GLY A 206 14.77 -9.48 12.94
C GLY A 206 14.08 -9.13 11.63
N ALA A 207 13.74 -7.86 11.37
CA ALA A 207 13.28 -7.45 10.05
C ALA A 207 14.35 -7.77 8.99
N LYS A 208 13.94 -8.36 7.87
CA LYS A 208 14.88 -8.62 6.76
C LYS A 208 15.14 -7.30 6.01
N SER A 209 16.40 -6.89 5.96
CA SER A 209 16.83 -5.69 5.23
C SER A 209 16.55 -5.82 3.73
N ILE A 210 15.98 -4.76 3.14
CA ILE A 210 15.85 -4.62 1.68
C ILE A 210 16.71 -3.45 1.17
N LEU A 211 16.51 -2.26 1.73
CA LEU A 211 17.30 -1.06 1.42
C LEU A 211 17.80 -0.43 2.73
N PRO A 212 19.12 -0.46 3.00
CA PRO A 212 19.69 0.31 4.10
C PRO A 212 19.39 1.81 3.96
N PRO A 213 19.32 2.55 5.07
CA PRO A 213 19.00 3.98 5.06
C PRO A 213 19.86 4.75 4.09
N THR A 214 19.18 5.40 3.14
CA THR A 214 19.79 6.16 2.06
C THR A 214 19.27 7.59 2.15
N LEU A 215 20.20 8.53 2.28
CA LEU A 215 19.90 9.95 2.17
C LEU A 215 19.77 10.32 0.70
N LEU A 216 18.69 11.01 0.34
CA LEU A 216 18.42 11.43 -1.03
C LEU A 216 19.18 12.73 -1.37
N ALA A 217 19.10 13.14 -2.64
CA ALA A 217 19.93 14.22 -3.19
C ALA A 217 19.77 15.58 -2.50
N ASP A 218 18.66 15.82 -1.81
CA ASP A 218 18.43 17.04 -1.03
C ASP A 218 19.18 17.07 0.32
N ASN A 219 19.80 15.94 0.71
CA ASN A 219 20.43 15.71 2.01
C ASN A 219 19.50 15.88 3.21
N LYS A 220 18.18 15.82 2.99
CA LYS A 220 17.14 16.08 4.01
C LYS A 220 16.08 14.97 4.05
N THR A 221 15.82 14.35 2.92
CA THR A 221 14.91 13.22 2.80
C THR A 221 15.69 11.92 2.90
N ALA A 222 15.23 10.99 3.74
CA ALA A 222 15.82 9.66 3.86
C ALA A 222 14.78 8.57 3.60
N ILE A 223 15.22 7.50 2.92
CA ILE A 223 14.41 6.31 2.64
C ILE A 223 15.16 5.07 3.12
N SER A 224 14.42 4.11 3.68
CA SER A 224 14.91 2.75 3.93
C SER A 224 13.77 1.75 3.75
N GLU A 225 14.10 0.48 3.56
CA GLU A 225 13.10 -0.57 3.33
C GLU A 225 13.46 -1.86 4.07
N VAL A 226 12.43 -2.48 4.62
CA VAL A 226 12.48 -3.84 5.17
C VAL A 226 11.38 -4.70 4.54
N HIS A 227 11.57 -6.02 4.57
CA HIS A 227 10.59 -6.98 4.10
C HIS A 227 9.32 -6.91 4.95
N LEU A 228 8.16 -6.82 4.29
CA LEU A 228 6.85 -6.83 4.94
C LEU A 228 6.25 -8.26 4.92
N TYR A 229 5.80 -8.71 3.75
CA TYR A 229 5.36 -10.08 3.48
C TYR A 229 5.42 -10.35 1.97
N GLY A 230 5.57 -11.61 1.56
CA GLY A 230 5.75 -11.96 0.14
C GLY A 230 6.90 -11.16 -0.50
N ASP A 231 6.62 -10.50 -1.62
CA ASP A 231 7.54 -9.55 -2.25
C ASP A 231 7.18 -8.08 -1.98
N SER A 232 6.31 -7.79 -1.02
CA SER A 232 6.01 -6.42 -0.59
C SER A 232 7.02 -5.94 0.46
N VAL A 233 7.30 -4.63 0.45
CA VAL A 233 8.21 -3.96 1.41
C VAL A 233 7.47 -2.94 2.25
N LEU A 234 7.92 -2.78 3.49
CA LEU A 234 7.58 -1.63 4.32
C LEU A 234 8.67 -0.59 4.12
N ARG A 235 8.30 0.54 3.53
CA ARG A 235 9.21 1.66 3.26
C ARG A 235 9.08 2.71 4.35
N PHE A 236 10.20 3.07 4.97
CA PHE A 236 10.26 4.19 5.91
C PHE A 236 10.74 5.44 5.17
N VAL A 237 9.99 6.53 5.30
CA VAL A 237 10.36 7.84 4.75
C VAL A 237 10.42 8.86 5.89
N SER A 238 11.48 9.66 5.95
CA SER A 238 11.62 10.74 6.92
C SER A 238 12.20 11.99 6.27
N TYR A 239 11.82 13.15 6.80
CA TYR A 239 12.26 14.47 6.34
C TYR A 239 12.93 15.21 7.50
N SER A 240 14.10 15.83 7.28
CA SER A 240 14.79 16.59 8.33
C SER A 240 14.13 17.92 8.68
N ASP A 241 13.39 18.50 7.73
CA ASP A 241 12.66 19.75 7.91
C ASP A 241 11.15 19.47 7.88
N THR A 242 10.42 19.98 8.85
CA THR A 242 8.95 19.85 8.98
C THR A 242 8.16 20.62 7.91
N HIS A 243 8.84 21.38 7.04
CA HIS A 243 8.22 22.28 6.05
C HIS A 243 8.45 21.82 4.61
N ILE A 244 8.06 20.59 4.28
CA ILE A 244 7.85 20.20 2.89
C ILE A 244 6.38 19.83 2.68
N ALA A 245 5.51 20.81 2.91
CA ALA A 245 4.08 20.72 2.63
C ALA A 245 3.71 21.78 1.59
N ASN A 246 4.27 21.67 0.38
CA ASN A 246 3.59 22.17 -0.80
C ASN A 246 3.02 20.97 -1.56
N ASP A 247 1.82 21.14 -2.12
CA ASP A 247 1.09 20.07 -2.82
C ASP A 247 1.81 19.53 -4.07
N GLU A 248 2.95 20.14 -4.44
CA GLU A 248 3.76 19.80 -5.60
C GLU A 248 4.96 18.90 -5.27
N PHE A 249 5.45 18.92 -4.03
CA PHE A 249 6.59 18.08 -3.65
C PHE A 249 6.16 16.65 -3.32
N PHE A 250 7.07 15.71 -3.57
CA PHE A 250 6.96 14.31 -3.16
C PHE A 250 8.29 13.78 -2.61
N LEU A 251 9.26 13.56 -3.50
CA LEU A 251 10.61 13.09 -3.18
C LEU A 251 11.62 13.80 -4.09
N PRO A 252 12.88 13.98 -3.66
CA PRO A 252 13.95 14.46 -4.53
C PRO A 252 14.06 13.63 -5.82
N GLY A 253 14.23 14.31 -6.96
CA GLY A 253 14.27 13.67 -8.29
C GLY A 253 12.90 13.46 -8.93
N PHE A 254 11.83 13.93 -8.29
CA PHE A 254 10.52 14.10 -8.89
C PHE A 254 10.26 15.57 -9.21
N GLU A 255 9.63 15.82 -10.36
CA GLU A 255 9.25 17.15 -10.82
C GLU A 255 7.72 17.28 -10.85
N PRO A 256 7.16 18.48 -10.56
CA PRO A 256 5.73 18.70 -10.69
C PRO A 256 5.29 18.53 -12.15
N VAL A 257 4.05 18.10 -12.35
CA VAL A 257 3.46 17.97 -13.69
C VAL A 257 2.72 19.24 -14.09
N ASP A 258 3.01 19.72 -15.30
CA ASP A 258 2.36 20.90 -15.87
C ASP A 258 0.84 20.77 -15.96
N ASN A 259 0.14 21.91 -15.93
CA ASN A 259 -1.32 21.98 -15.82
C ASN A 259 -2.07 21.27 -16.96
N GLU A 260 -1.54 21.27 -18.19
CA GLU A 260 -2.20 20.64 -19.34
C GLU A 260 -2.20 19.10 -19.27
N MET A 261 -1.27 18.50 -18.51
CA MET A 261 -1.12 17.06 -18.38
C MET A 261 -1.69 16.49 -17.07
N SER A 262 -1.99 17.33 -16.07
CA SER A 262 -2.25 16.88 -14.70
C SER A 262 -3.72 16.64 -14.33
N TYR A 263 -4.68 16.89 -15.23
CA TYR A 263 -6.13 16.76 -14.95
C TYR A 263 -6.52 17.33 -13.56
N LYS A 264 -5.96 18.49 -13.15
CA LYS A 264 -6.05 19.00 -11.76
C LYS A 264 -7.47 19.17 -11.23
N GLU A 265 -8.46 19.32 -12.11
CA GLU A 265 -9.87 19.45 -11.73
C GLU A 265 -10.50 18.11 -11.29
N LEU A 266 -9.83 16.98 -11.49
CA LEU A 266 -10.28 15.70 -10.99
C LEU A 266 -10.18 15.68 -9.46
N ASP A 267 -11.33 15.66 -8.78
CA ASP A 267 -11.42 15.31 -7.37
C ASP A 267 -12.80 14.75 -7.06
N TYR A 268 -12.87 13.46 -6.79
CA TYR A 268 -14.14 12.79 -6.47
C TYR A 268 -14.43 12.79 -4.97
N GLY A 269 -13.53 13.29 -4.12
CA GLY A 269 -13.70 13.35 -2.67
C GLY A 269 -12.86 12.36 -1.86
N ILE A 270 -11.93 11.62 -2.50
CA ILE A 270 -10.99 10.72 -1.79
C ILE A 270 -9.93 11.58 -1.08
N ARG A 271 -9.57 11.22 0.17
CA ARG A 271 -8.71 12.06 1.03
C ARG A 271 -7.50 11.37 1.63
N ARG A 272 -7.60 10.09 2.02
CA ARG A 272 -6.49 9.37 2.67
C ARG A 272 -6.63 7.86 2.53
N LEU A 273 -5.54 7.15 2.79
CA LEU A 273 -5.58 5.71 3.05
C LEU A 273 -6.12 5.48 4.46
N ASP A 274 -7.05 4.54 4.61
CA ASP A 274 -7.54 4.08 5.92
C ASP A 274 -6.74 2.91 6.44
N HIS A 275 -6.62 1.87 5.61
CA HIS A 275 -5.91 0.65 5.94
C HIS A 275 -5.43 -0.06 4.68
N CYS A 276 -4.40 -0.89 4.83
CA CYS A 276 -3.78 -1.67 3.76
C CYS A 276 -3.73 -3.13 4.18
N VAL A 277 -4.40 -4.01 3.43
CA VAL A 277 -4.62 -5.40 3.83
C VAL A 277 -3.71 -6.34 3.07
N GLY A 278 -2.97 -7.18 3.81
CA GLY A 278 -2.13 -8.26 3.27
C GLY A 278 -2.79 -9.63 3.37
N ASN A 279 -2.67 -10.43 2.32
CA ASN A 279 -3.01 -11.86 2.37
C ASN A 279 -1.73 -12.67 2.51
N VAL A 280 -1.73 -13.62 3.46
CA VAL A 280 -0.60 -14.48 3.78
C VAL A 280 -1.06 -15.94 3.92
N PRO A 281 -0.19 -16.92 3.65
CA PRO A 281 -0.55 -18.34 3.80
C PRO A 281 -0.76 -18.76 5.26
N GLN A 282 -0.06 -18.13 6.20
CA GLN A 282 -0.16 -18.39 7.64
C GLN A 282 -0.06 -17.07 8.40
N LEU A 283 -1.05 -16.76 9.23
CA LEU A 283 -1.21 -15.48 9.91
C LEU A 283 -0.22 -15.35 11.07
N GLY A 284 -0.19 -16.32 11.98
CA GLY A 284 0.58 -16.24 13.22
C GLY A 284 2.05 -15.87 13.02
N PRO A 285 2.82 -16.61 12.19
CA PRO A 285 4.22 -16.28 11.94
C PRO A 285 4.46 -14.89 11.35
N VAL A 286 3.54 -14.38 10.51
CA VAL A 286 3.68 -13.05 9.91
C VAL A 286 3.30 -11.96 10.90
N VAL A 287 2.22 -12.15 11.67
CA VAL A 287 1.82 -11.23 12.74
C VAL A 287 2.95 -11.09 13.76
N ASP A 288 3.51 -12.21 14.23
CA ASP A 288 4.64 -12.20 15.18
C ASP A 288 5.88 -11.52 14.58
N TYR A 289 6.18 -11.78 13.31
CA TYR A 289 7.28 -11.12 12.59
C TYR A 289 7.10 -9.60 12.57
N LEU A 290 5.92 -9.10 12.15
CA LEU A 290 5.65 -7.66 12.07
C LEU A 290 5.68 -7.01 13.46
N LYS A 291 4.91 -7.54 14.43
CA LYS A 291 4.86 -7.03 15.81
C LYS A 291 6.26 -6.94 16.42
N LYS A 292 7.10 -7.97 16.21
CA LYS A 292 8.43 -8.02 16.78
C LYS A 292 9.32 -6.87 16.29
N PHE A 293 9.26 -6.49 15.03
CA PHE A 293 10.16 -5.46 14.51
C PHE A 293 9.57 -4.04 14.53
N THR A 294 8.26 -3.89 14.39
CA THR A 294 7.61 -2.57 14.44
C THR A 294 7.25 -2.15 15.86
N GLY A 295 6.90 -3.11 16.72
CA GLY A 295 6.25 -2.83 18.01
C GLY A 295 4.75 -2.53 17.89
N PHE A 296 4.15 -2.69 16.70
CA PHE A 296 2.72 -2.48 16.48
C PHE A 296 1.90 -3.45 17.33
N HIS A 297 0.73 -3.00 17.79
CA HIS A 297 -0.19 -3.82 18.59
C HIS A 297 -1.36 -4.33 17.78
N GLU A 298 -2.01 -5.37 18.29
CA GLU A 298 -3.25 -5.88 17.73
C GLU A 298 -4.41 -4.93 18.06
N PHE A 299 -5.05 -4.42 17.02
CA PHE A 299 -6.18 -3.50 17.11
C PHE A 299 -7.51 -4.23 17.11
N ALA A 300 -7.63 -5.27 16.29
CA ALA A 300 -8.83 -6.10 16.16
C ALA A 300 -8.45 -7.46 15.55
N GLU A 301 -9.29 -8.46 15.76
CA GLU A 301 -9.18 -9.74 15.06
C GLU A 301 -10.56 -10.29 14.70
N PHE A 302 -10.58 -11.14 13.69
CA PHE A 302 -11.78 -11.81 13.19
C PHE A 302 -11.43 -13.26 12.86
N THR A 303 -12.27 -14.19 13.30
CA THR A 303 -12.16 -15.61 12.97
C THR A 303 -13.13 -16.02 11.87
N ALA A 304 -12.97 -17.22 11.33
CA ALA A 304 -13.95 -17.81 10.39
C ALA A 304 -15.38 -17.76 10.94
N GLU A 305 -15.55 -17.98 12.25
CA GLU A 305 -16.84 -17.93 12.93
C GLU A 305 -17.42 -16.51 13.00
N ASP A 306 -16.56 -15.49 12.96
CA ASP A 306 -16.96 -14.08 13.03
C ASP A 306 -17.43 -13.51 11.68
N ILE A 307 -16.77 -13.91 10.59
CA ILE A 307 -16.91 -13.24 9.28
C ILE A 307 -17.05 -14.20 8.08
N GLY A 308 -16.95 -15.51 8.30
CA GLY A 308 -17.11 -16.51 7.24
C GLY A 308 -18.54 -16.61 6.71
N THR A 309 -18.68 -17.21 5.53
CA THR A 309 -19.98 -17.62 4.98
C THR A 309 -20.29 -19.07 5.38
N ALA A 310 -21.45 -19.57 4.96
CA ALA A 310 -21.77 -20.99 5.09
C ALA A 310 -20.84 -21.91 4.25
N ASP A 311 -20.06 -21.33 3.33
CA ASP A 311 -19.28 -22.04 2.34
C ASP A 311 -17.77 -21.77 2.41
N SER A 312 -17.31 -20.63 2.92
CA SER A 312 -15.90 -20.22 2.96
C SER A 312 -15.57 -19.35 4.19
N GLY A 313 -14.29 -19.16 4.49
CA GLY A 313 -13.86 -18.34 5.63
C GLY A 313 -12.43 -17.83 5.52
N LEU A 314 -12.10 -16.93 6.44
CA LEU A 314 -10.75 -16.41 6.65
C LEU A 314 -10.56 -16.08 8.13
N ASN A 315 -9.30 -16.04 8.57
CA ASN A 315 -8.92 -15.40 9.82
C ASN A 315 -8.19 -14.10 9.53
N SER A 316 -8.39 -13.08 10.35
CA SER A 316 -7.81 -11.75 10.18
C SER A 316 -7.33 -11.16 11.49
N VAL A 317 -6.18 -10.49 11.46
CA VAL A 317 -5.67 -9.66 12.57
C VAL A 317 -5.27 -8.30 12.01
N VAL A 318 -5.70 -7.23 12.68
CA VAL A 318 -5.34 -5.86 12.38
C VAL A 318 -4.21 -5.42 13.27
N LEU A 319 -3.06 -5.07 12.68
CA LEU A 319 -1.98 -4.40 13.40
C LEU A 319 -2.09 -2.88 13.26
N ALA A 320 -1.74 -2.17 14.33
CA ALA A 320 -1.78 -0.72 14.37
C ALA A 320 -0.52 -0.14 15.03
N ASN A 321 -0.10 1.04 14.57
CA ASN A 321 0.89 1.85 15.28
C ASN A 321 0.28 2.46 16.56
N ASN A 322 1.11 3.12 17.37
CA ASN A 322 0.71 3.75 18.63
C ASN A 322 -0.53 4.62 18.50
N ASP A 323 -0.57 5.51 17.51
CA ASP A 323 -1.69 6.45 17.30
C ASP A 323 -2.80 5.86 16.42
N GLU A 324 -2.64 4.60 16.03
CA GLU A 324 -3.60 3.77 15.33
C GLU A 324 -4.07 4.35 13.99
N ASN A 325 -3.28 5.25 13.40
CA ASN A 325 -3.54 5.89 12.11
C ASN A 325 -2.84 5.19 10.94
N VAL A 326 -2.00 4.19 11.22
CA VAL A 326 -1.47 3.21 10.27
C VAL A 326 -2.04 1.85 10.66
N LEU A 327 -2.95 1.33 9.82
CA LEU A 327 -3.67 0.09 10.05
C LEU A 327 -3.29 -0.94 8.98
N LEU A 328 -2.72 -2.07 9.40
CA LEU A 328 -2.25 -3.16 8.54
C LEU A 328 -2.99 -4.47 8.89
N PRO A 329 -4.22 -4.69 8.39
CA PRO A 329 -4.86 -5.99 8.46
C PRO A 329 -4.09 -7.08 7.69
N LEU A 330 -4.08 -8.28 8.25
CA LEU A 330 -3.50 -9.48 7.66
C LEU A 330 -4.53 -10.59 7.66
N ASN A 331 -4.67 -11.30 6.54
CA ASN A 331 -5.60 -12.41 6.40
C ASN A 331 -4.88 -13.72 6.08
N GLU A 332 -5.40 -14.84 6.59
CA GLU A 332 -5.05 -16.19 6.14
C GLU A 332 -6.29 -16.98 5.68
N PRO A 333 -6.12 -17.96 4.78
CA PRO A 333 -7.21 -18.82 4.37
C PRO A 333 -7.61 -19.80 5.47
N VAL A 334 -8.91 -20.10 5.56
CA VAL A 334 -9.41 -21.23 6.34
C VAL A 334 -9.64 -22.40 5.39
N TYR A 335 -9.02 -23.55 5.69
CA TYR A 335 -9.10 -24.75 4.87
C TYR A 335 -10.22 -25.69 5.34
N GLY A 336 -10.65 -26.60 4.46
CA GLY A 336 -11.68 -27.60 4.77
C GLY A 336 -13.12 -27.09 4.70
N THR A 337 -13.33 -25.87 4.19
CA THR A 337 -14.65 -25.29 3.91
C THR A 337 -15.24 -25.83 2.60
N LYS A 338 -16.56 -25.70 2.38
CA LYS A 338 -17.24 -26.25 1.19
C LYS A 338 -16.73 -25.65 -0.12
N ARG A 339 -16.42 -24.36 -0.10
CA ARG A 339 -15.75 -23.64 -1.17
C ARG A 339 -14.39 -23.18 -0.71
N LYS A 340 -13.52 -23.01 -1.69
CA LYS A 340 -12.19 -22.48 -1.49
C LYS A 340 -12.26 -21.06 -0.94
N SER A 341 -11.44 -20.77 0.07
CA SER A 341 -11.28 -19.41 0.58
C SER A 341 -10.79 -18.48 -0.53
N GLN A 342 -11.41 -17.30 -0.66
CA GLN A 342 -10.96 -16.23 -1.55
C GLN A 342 -9.52 -15.78 -1.22
N ILE A 343 -9.06 -15.97 0.02
CA ILE A 343 -7.65 -15.72 0.39
C ILE A 343 -6.74 -16.73 -0.31
N GLN A 344 -7.14 -17.99 -0.38
CA GLN A 344 -6.40 -19.02 -1.12
C GLN A 344 -6.46 -18.76 -2.64
N THR A 345 -7.60 -18.31 -3.17
CA THR A 345 -7.71 -17.89 -4.58
C THR A 345 -6.75 -16.74 -4.90
N TYR A 346 -6.65 -15.75 -4.02
CA TYR A 346 -5.65 -14.67 -4.13
C TYR A 346 -4.23 -15.24 -4.16
N LEU A 347 -3.86 -16.07 -3.18
CA LEU A 347 -2.49 -16.60 -3.05
C LEU A 347 -2.05 -17.37 -4.30
N GLU A 348 -2.97 -18.10 -4.95
CA GLU A 348 -2.66 -18.82 -6.18
C GLU A 348 -2.50 -17.90 -7.39
N HIS A 349 -3.39 -16.93 -7.58
CA HIS A 349 -3.31 -16.01 -8.73
C HIS A 349 -2.25 -14.93 -8.57
N ASN A 350 -1.90 -14.61 -7.33
CA ASN A 350 -0.81 -13.70 -6.99
C ASN A 350 0.53 -14.44 -6.87
N GLU A 351 0.59 -15.76 -6.97
CA GLU A 351 1.81 -16.57 -6.75
C GLU A 351 2.45 -16.35 -5.36
N GLY A 352 1.63 -16.10 -4.33
CA GLY A 352 2.09 -15.92 -2.95
C GLY A 352 1.44 -14.76 -2.24
N ALA A 353 2.02 -14.40 -1.09
CA ALA A 353 1.54 -13.32 -0.24
C ALA A 353 1.69 -11.94 -0.90
N GLY A 354 0.79 -11.01 -0.56
CA GLY A 354 0.81 -9.66 -1.12
C GLY A 354 -0.35 -8.81 -0.59
N VAL A 355 -0.41 -7.54 -1.03
CA VAL A 355 -1.51 -6.63 -0.70
C VAL A 355 -2.76 -7.04 -1.47
N GLN A 356 -3.84 -7.32 -0.75
CA GLN A 356 -5.15 -7.65 -1.30
C GLN A 356 -5.97 -6.40 -1.59
N HIS A 357 -6.08 -5.48 -0.65
CA HIS A 357 -6.85 -4.27 -0.89
C HIS A 357 -6.35 -3.06 -0.12
N LEU A 358 -6.76 -1.90 -0.62
CA LEU A 358 -6.50 -0.59 -0.05
C LEU A 358 -7.85 0.08 0.18
N ALA A 359 -8.12 0.47 1.44
CA ALA A 359 -9.33 1.17 1.79
C ALA A 359 -9.10 2.68 1.77
N LEU A 360 -9.83 3.38 0.92
CA LEU A 360 -9.66 4.81 0.65
C LEU A 360 -10.81 5.58 1.29
N VAL A 361 -10.47 6.50 2.19
CA VAL A 361 -11.48 7.35 2.83
C VAL A 361 -11.95 8.41 1.87
N SER A 362 -13.27 8.50 1.71
CA SER A 362 -13.96 9.61 1.11
C SER A 362 -14.57 10.52 2.18
N GLU A 363 -14.56 11.83 1.92
CA GLU A 363 -15.31 12.82 2.71
C GLU A 363 -16.82 12.78 2.41
N ASP A 364 -17.20 12.34 1.21
CA ASP A 364 -18.57 12.18 0.72
C ASP A 364 -18.61 10.99 -0.25
N ILE A 365 -18.81 9.79 0.31
CA ILE A 365 -18.83 8.53 -0.43
C ILE A 365 -19.92 8.51 -1.49
N PHE A 366 -21.04 9.20 -1.27
CA PHE A 366 -22.12 9.27 -2.26
C PHE A 366 -21.65 10.03 -3.50
N ARG A 367 -21.03 11.21 -3.33
CA ARG A 367 -20.40 11.96 -4.43
C ARG A 367 -19.33 11.14 -5.11
N THR A 368 -18.42 10.55 -4.34
CA THR A 368 -17.32 9.75 -4.88
C THR A 368 -17.83 8.62 -5.75
N LEU A 369 -18.80 7.84 -5.29
CA LEU A 369 -19.31 6.69 -6.04
C LEU A 369 -20.17 7.09 -7.24
N ARG A 370 -20.93 8.19 -7.18
CA ARG A 370 -21.60 8.73 -8.37
C ARG A 370 -20.58 9.05 -9.46
N GLU A 371 -19.46 9.67 -9.11
CA GLU A 371 -18.41 10.00 -10.08
C GLU A 371 -17.66 8.76 -10.59
N MET A 372 -17.25 7.85 -9.71
CA MET A 372 -16.57 6.62 -10.11
C MET A 372 -17.45 5.75 -11.03
N ARG A 373 -18.73 5.56 -10.68
CA ARG A 373 -19.67 4.74 -11.47
C ARG A 373 -19.95 5.32 -12.86
N LYS A 374 -20.00 6.66 -13.02
CA LYS A 374 -20.10 7.30 -14.35
C LYS A 374 -18.96 6.89 -15.29
N ARG A 375 -17.82 6.48 -14.74
CA ARG A 375 -16.60 6.20 -15.50
C ARG A 375 -16.33 4.72 -15.69
N SER A 376 -17.03 3.83 -14.97
CA SER A 376 -16.86 2.37 -15.06
C SER A 376 -16.90 1.85 -16.51
N GLY A 377 -17.89 2.29 -17.30
CA GLY A 377 -18.07 1.84 -18.69
C GLY A 377 -17.10 2.48 -19.70
N VAL A 378 -16.25 3.42 -19.28
CA VAL A 378 -15.32 4.17 -20.13
C VAL A 378 -13.91 4.20 -19.54
N GLY A 379 -13.47 3.04 -19.01
CA GLY A 379 -12.10 2.83 -18.54
C GLY A 379 -11.87 3.01 -17.04
N GLY A 380 -12.89 3.39 -16.26
CA GLY A 380 -12.83 3.46 -14.81
C GLY A 380 -12.88 2.08 -14.12
N PHE A 381 -13.23 2.08 -12.83
CA PHE A 381 -13.35 0.86 -12.04
C PHE A 381 -14.81 0.41 -11.94
N GLU A 382 -15.01 -0.91 -11.99
CA GLU A 382 -16.29 -1.55 -11.72
C GLU A 382 -16.39 -1.93 -10.24
N PHE A 383 -17.61 -2.09 -9.76
CA PHE A 383 -17.90 -2.45 -8.37
C PHE A 383 -18.46 -3.86 -8.27
N MET A 384 -18.33 -4.45 -7.09
CA MET A 384 -18.98 -5.72 -6.77
C MET A 384 -20.51 -5.60 -6.92
N PRO A 385 -21.22 -6.71 -7.20
CA PRO A 385 -22.68 -6.71 -7.27
C PRO A 385 -23.30 -6.16 -5.99
N SER A 386 -24.30 -5.29 -6.15
CA SER A 386 -25.04 -4.74 -5.03
C SER A 386 -25.76 -5.84 -4.25
N PRO A 387 -25.84 -5.74 -2.91
CA PRO A 387 -26.68 -6.60 -2.09
C PRO A 387 -28.15 -6.60 -2.54
N PRO A 388 -28.93 -7.64 -2.21
CA PRO A 388 -30.35 -7.66 -2.53
C PRO A 388 -31.12 -6.55 -1.79
N PRO A 389 -32.27 -6.06 -2.32
CA PRO A 389 -33.09 -5.03 -1.67
C PRO A 389 -33.49 -5.35 -0.22
N THR A 390 -33.55 -6.62 0.16
CA THR A 390 -33.80 -7.07 1.53
C THR A 390 -32.73 -6.61 2.52
N TYR A 391 -31.47 -6.45 2.07
CA TYR A 391 -30.40 -5.89 2.87
C TYR A 391 -30.73 -4.45 3.29
N TYR A 392 -31.11 -3.60 2.32
CA TYR A 392 -31.42 -2.19 2.52
C TYR A 392 -32.69 -1.96 3.35
N LYS A 393 -33.71 -2.81 3.17
CA LYS A 393 -34.90 -2.79 4.05
C LYS A 393 -34.55 -2.98 5.52
N ASN A 394 -33.56 -3.83 5.81
CA ASN A 394 -33.10 -4.07 7.18
C ASN A 394 -32.16 -2.96 7.70
N LEU A 395 -31.51 -2.19 6.83
CA LEU A 395 -30.62 -1.09 7.24
C LEU A 395 -31.34 -0.02 8.06
N LYS A 396 -32.61 0.27 7.78
CA LYS A 396 -33.39 1.25 8.55
C LYS A 396 -33.42 0.91 10.05
N SER A 397 -33.46 -0.37 10.39
CA SER A 397 -33.41 -0.82 11.78
C SER A 397 -32.01 -0.76 12.41
N ARG A 398 -30.94 -0.76 11.60
CA ARG A 398 -29.54 -0.78 12.06
C ARG A 398 -28.92 0.63 12.16
N ALA A 399 -29.28 1.51 11.22
CA ALA A 399 -28.61 2.80 11.03
C ALA A 399 -29.57 3.95 10.68
N GLY A 400 -30.89 3.79 10.85
CA GLY A 400 -31.88 4.83 10.53
C GLY A 400 -31.87 6.06 11.44
N ASP A 401 -31.13 6.02 12.55
CA ASP A 401 -30.84 7.17 13.43
C ASP A 401 -29.59 7.95 13.00
N VAL A 402 -28.78 7.41 12.08
CA VAL A 402 -27.58 8.05 11.54
C VAL A 402 -27.76 8.44 10.07
N LEU A 403 -28.45 7.61 9.29
CA LEU A 403 -28.73 7.81 7.88
C LEU A 403 -30.21 8.16 7.68
N SER A 404 -30.48 9.21 6.90
CA SER A 404 -31.84 9.53 6.46
C SER A 404 -32.40 8.47 5.50
N ASP A 405 -33.72 8.46 5.30
CA ASP A 405 -34.35 7.55 4.35
C ASP A 405 -33.81 7.75 2.91
N GLU A 406 -33.53 9.00 2.53
CA GLU A 406 -32.92 9.34 1.23
C GLU A 406 -31.48 8.81 1.11
N GLN A 407 -30.70 8.89 2.18
CA GLN A 407 -29.33 8.35 2.21
C GLN A 407 -29.33 6.82 2.16
N ILE A 408 -30.30 6.15 2.78
CA ILE A 408 -30.46 4.68 2.67
C ILE A 408 -30.85 4.29 1.24
N GLU A 409 -31.77 5.02 0.61
CA GLU A 409 -32.13 4.80 -0.80
C GLU A 409 -30.90 5.01 -1.72
N GLU A 410 -30.07 6.01 -1.41
CA GLU A 410 -28.84 6.25 -2.15
C GLU A 410 -27.79 5.14 -1.93
N CYS A 411 -27.70 4.59 -0.72
CA CYS A 411 -26.89 3.40 -0.45
C CYS A 411 -27.34 2.22 -1.33
N GLU A 412 -28.65 2.00 -1.48
CA GLU A 412 -29.20 0.95 -2.34
C GLU A 412 -28.85 1.16 -3.80
N LYS A 413 -29.08 2.38 -4.32
CA LYS A 413 -28.76 2.73 -5.72
C LYS A 413 -27.28 2.58 -6.05
N LEU A 414 -26.40 2.93 -5.11
CA LEU A 414 -24.95 2.89 -5.30
C LEU A 414 -24.33 1.56 -4.87
N GLY A 415 -25.08 0.64 -4.28
CA GLY A 415 -24.57 -0.65 -3.79
C GLY A 415 -23.66 -0.52 -2.55
N ILE A 416 -23.84 0.52 -1.74
CA ILE A 416 -23.04 0.77 -0.53
C ILE A 416 -23.48 -0.20 0.56
N LEU A 417 -22.51 -0.79 1.24
CA LEU A 417 -22.68 -1.58 2.45
C LEU A 417 -22.56 -0.67 3.67
N VAL A 418 -23.38 -0.89 4.68
CA VAL A 418 -23.39 -0.11 5.92
C VAL A 418 -23.22 -1.05 7.10
N ASP A 419 -22.17 -0.80 7.89
CA ASP A 419 -21.98 -1.43 9.19
C ASP A 419 -21.94 -0.41 10.32
N ARG A 420 -22.13 -0.90 11.54
CA ARG A 420 -22.16 -0.08 12.73
C ARG A 420 -21.60 -0.83 13.92
N ASP A 421 -20.78 -0.13 14.71
CA ASP A 421 -20.35 -0.59 16.04
C ASP A 421 -20.90 0.35 17.13
N ASP A 422 -20.42 0.18 18.36
CA ASP A 422 -20.79 0.99 19.52
C ASP A 422 -20.32 2.46 19.42
N GLN A 423 -19.39 2.78 18.52
CA GLN A 423 -18.71 4.09 18.44
C GLN A 423 -19.08 4.87 17.18
N GLY A 424 -19.42 4.21 16.08
CA GLY A 424 -19.71 4.87 14.81
C GLY A 424 -20.29 3.97 13.73
N THR A 425 -20.49 4.56 12.57
CA THR A 425 -21.06 3.93 11.38
C THR A 425 -20.04 3.93 10.25
N LEU A 426 -19.92 2.81 9.55
CA LEU A 426 -19.02 2.62 8.42
C LEU A 426 -19.84 2.38 7.15
N LEU A 427 -19.69 3.27 6.17
CA LEU A 427 -20.14 3.06 4.80
C LEU A 427 -18.95 2.54 4.00
N GLN A 428 -19.15 1.48 3.21
CA GLN A 428 -18.09 0.88 2.41
C GLN A 428 -18.62 0.29 1.10
N ILE A 429 -17.74 0.18 0.11
CA ILE A 429 -17.99 -0.58 -1.11
C ILE A 429 -16.67 -1.07 -1.69
N PHE A 430 -16.72 -2.19 -2.40
CA PHE A 430 -15.55 -2.84 -2.99
C PHE A 430 -15.62 -2.77 -4.51
N THR A 431 -14.48 -2.45 -5.13
CA THR A 431 -14.32 -2.59 -6.58
C THR A 431 -14.21 -4.08 -6.93
N LYS A 432 -14.46 -4.40 -8.20
CA LYS A 432 -13.84 -5.61 -8.80
C LYS A 432 -12.31 -5.47 -8.79
N PRO A 433 -11.55 -6.54 -9.09
CA PRO A 433 -10.10 -6.45 -9.21
C PRO A 433 -9.67 -5.30 -10.14
N VAL A 434 -8.64 -4.56 -9.74
CA VAL A 434 -8.16 -3.38 -10.48
C VAL A 434 -7.14 -3.73 -11.57
N GLY A 435 -6.68 -4.98 -11.62
CA GLY A 435 -5.91 -5.55 -12.73
C GLY A 435 -6.63 -6.76 -13.33
N ASP A 436 -5.92 -7.53 -14.14
CA ASP A 436 -6.49 -8.68 -14.85
C ASP A 436 -6.80 -9.86 -13.92
N ARG A 437 -5.99 -10.04 -12.87
CA ARG A 437 -6.07 -11.18 -11.97
C ARG A 437 -7.02 -10.92 -10.80
N PRO A 438 -7.70 -11.94 -10.24
CA PRO A 438 -8.56 -11.81 -9.06
C PRO A 438 -7.72 -11.65 -7.78
N THR A 439 -6.96 -10.57 -7.72
CA THR A 439 -5.96 -10.29 -6.68
C THR A 439 -6.27 -8.96 -5.99
N ILE A 440 -5.63 -7.87 -6.42
CA ILE A 440 -5.80 -6.57 -5.79
C ILE A 440 -7.11 -5.89 -6.19
N PHE A 441 -7.82 -5.32 -5.21
CA PHE A 441 -8.99 -4.47 -5.40
C PHE A 441 -8.94 -3.25 -4.47
N ILE A 442 -9.87 -2.31 -4.64
CA ILE A 442 -9.97 -1.09 -3.84
C ILE A 442 -11.27 -1.12 -3.05
N GLU A 443 -11.21 -0.68 -1.80
CA GLU A 443 -12.37 -0.37 -0.98
C GLU A 443 -12.51 1.15 -0.88
N ILE A 444 -13.72 1.68 -1.06
CA ILE A 444 -14.02 3.09 -0.78
C ILE A 444 -14.86 3.13 0.48
N ILE A 445 -14.43 3.92 1.46
CA ILE A 445 -15.12 3.99 2.76
C ILE A 445 -15.44 5.43 3.17
N GLN A 446 -16.42 5.56 4.04
CA GLN A 446 -16.65 6.75 4.85
C GLN A 446 -17.03 6.33 6.26
N ARG A 447 -16.35 6.91 7.25
CA ARG A 447 -16.62 6.69 8.68
C ARG A 447 -17.41 7.86 9.23
N ILE A 448 -18.45 7.59 10.02
CA ILE A 448 -19.31 8.60 10.65
C ILE A 448 -19.26 8.38 12.16
N GLY A 449 -18.95 9.44 12.92
CA GLY A 449 -18.80 9.39 14.38
C GLY A 449 -17.34 9.44 14.83
N CYS A 450 -17.14 9.18 16.13
CA CYS A 450 -15.85 9.19 16.83
C CYS A 450 -15.00 10.46 16.60
N MET A 451 -15.65 11.62 16.52
CA MET A 451 -14.95 12.90 16.44
C MET A 451 -14.35 13.22 17.81
N LEU A 452 -13.07 13.52 17.82
CA LEU A 452 -12.28 13.93 18.98
C LEU A 452 -11.69 15.31 18.70
N GLU A 453 -11.38 16.03 19.77
CA GLU A 453 -10.68 17.31 19.74
C GLU A 453 -9.36 17.11 20.48
N ASP A 454 -8.24 17.53 19.88
CA ASP A 454 -6.95 17.53 20.56
C ASP A 454 -6.77 18.77 21.44
N ASP A 455 -5.65 18.82 22.17
CA ASP A 455 -5.31 19.93 23.08
C ASP A 455 -5.16 21.29 22.34
N GLU A 456 -5.04 21.27 21.01
CA GLU A 456 -4.92 22.46 20.15
C GLU A 456 -6.27 22.87 19.54
N GLY A 457 -7.37 22.18 19.87
CA GLY A 457 -8.71 22.46 19.36
C GLY A 457 -8.96 21.92 17.95
N LYS A 458 -8.06 21.08 17.42
CA LYS A 458 -8.24 20.48 16.10
C LYS A 458 -9.11 19.24 16.22
N ILE A 459 -10.20 19.26 15.47
CA ILE A 459 -11.13 18.14 15.38
C ILE A 459 -10.55 17.09 14.43
N TYR A 460 -10.46 15.85 14.90
CA TYR A 460 -10.06 14.69 14.11
C TYR A 460 -10.97 13.50 14.38
N GLN A 461 -11.04 12.56 13.43
CA GLN A 461 -11.79 11.33 13.61
C GLN A 461 -10.87 10.24 14.15
N LYS A 462 -11.28 9.57 15.24
CA LYS A 462 -10.58 8.40 15.78
C LYS A 462 -10.47 7.32 14.69
N SER A 463 -9.26 6.82 14.47
CA SER A 463 -9.00 5.75 13.50
C SER A 463 -9.77 4.47 13.84
N GLY A 464 -10.25 3.79 12.80
CA GLY A 464 -11.06 2.58 12.94
C GLY A 464 -12.47 2.79 13.48
N CYS A 465 -12.98 4.03 13.51
CA CYS A 465 -14.35 4.35 13.93
C CYS A 465 -15.41 3.59 13.09
N GLY A 466 -16.31 2.84 13.73
CA GLY A 466 -17.26 1.98 13.01
C GLY A 466 -16.70 0.60 12.63
N GLY A 467 -15.51 0.25 13.14
CA GLY A 467 -14.87 -1.05 12.96
C GLY A 467 -14.34 -1.28 11.55
N PHE A 468 -14.25 -2.54 11.14
CA PHE A 468 -13.81 -2.94 9.79
C PHE A 468 -14.94 -3.57 8.98
N GLY A 469 -16.19 -3.36 9.38
CA GLY A 469 -17.32 -3.94 8.65
C GLY A 469 -17.52 -5.42 8.93
N LYS A 470 -17.38 -5.88 10.17
CA LYS A 470 -17.63 -7.29 10.55
C LYS A 470 -18.95 -7.82 9.97
N GLY A 471 -20.02 -7.04 10.09
CA GLY A 471 -21.33 -7.41 9.54
C GLY A 471 -21.39 -7.35 8.01
N ASN A 472 -20.55 -6.51 7.39
CA ASN A 472 -20.45 -6.37 5.95
C ASN A 472 -19.56 -7.45 5.30
N PHE A 473 -18.58 -8.01 6.01
CA PHE A 473 -17.71 -9.06 5.47
C PHE A 473 -18.51 -10.26 4.97
N SER A 474 -19.53 -10.71 5.73
CA SER A 474 -20.39 -11.81 5.29
C SER A 474 -21.13 -11.48 3.99
N GLU A 475 -21.62 -10.24 3.82
CA GLU A 475 -22.30 -9.81 2.60
C GLU A 475 -21.33 -9.62 1.43
N LEU A 476 -20.14 -9.06 1.66
CA LEU A 476 -19.08 -8.99 0.68
C LEU A 476 -18.72 -10.38 0.15
N PHE A 477 -18.55 -11.35 1.04
CA PHE A 477 -18.19 -12.71 0.63
C PHE A 477 -19.31 -13.36 -0.17
N LYS A 478 -20.58 -13.16 0.19
CA LYS A 478 -21.70 -13.60 -0.65
C LYS A 478 -21.62 -12.99 -2.05
N SER A 479 -21.37 -11.69 -2.17
CA SER A 479 -21.22 -11.01 -3.46
C SER A 479 -20.03 -11.53 -4.28
N ILE A 480 -18.88 -11.80 -3.64
CA ILE A 480 -17.71 -12.41 -4.30
C ILE A 480 -18.04 -13.83 -4.77
N GLU A 481 -18.65 -14.62 -3.89
CA GLU A 481 -19.03 -16.00 -4.14
C GLU A 481 -20.08 -16.14 -5.25
N GLU A 482 -21.00 -15.19 -5.39
CA GLU A 482 -21.94 -15.10 -6.51
C GLU A 482 -21.22 -14.72 -7.80
N TYR A 483 -20.27 -13.77 -7.73
CA TYR A 483 -19.45 -13.39 -8.87
C TYR A 483 -18.60 -14.55 -9.40
N GLU A 484 -17.94 -15.31 -8.52
CA GLU A 484 -17.19 -16.51 -8.89
C GLU A 484 -18.09 -17.58 -9.54
N LYS A 485 -19.28 -17.85 -8.97
CA LYS A 485 -20.27 -18.75 -9.57
C LYS A 485 -20.66 -18.33 -10.99
N MET A 486 -20.83 -17.03 -11.24
CA MET A 486 -21.13 -16.51 -12.58
C MET A 486 -19.97 -16.74 -13.57
N LEU A 487 -18.71 -16.69 -13.09
CA LEU A 487 -17.54 -16.96 -13.92
C LEU A 487 -17.42 -18.46 -14.24
N GLU A 488 -17.57 -19.33 -13.24
CA GLU A 488 -17.53 -20.79 -13.41
C GLU A 488 -18.65 -21.30 -14.33
N ALA A 489 -19.87 -20.80 -14.17
CA ALA A 489 -21.01 -21.21 -15.00
C ALA A 489 -20.79 -20.92 -16.49
N LYS A 490 -20.06 -19.84 -16.83
CA LYS A 490 -19.70 -19.52 -18.22
C LYS A 490 -18.67 -20.48 -18.80
N GLN A 491 -17.71 -20.93 -17.99
CA GLN A 491 -16.70 -21.91 -18.42
C GLN A 491 -17.32 -23.28 -18.72
N VAL A 492 -18.33 -23.70 -17.94
CA VAL A 492 -19.03 -24.97 -18.14
C VAL A 492 -19.93 -24.96 -19.38
N THR A 493 -20.45 -23.80 -19.79
CA THR A 493 -21.28 -23.69 -21.02
C THR A 493 -20.47 -23.66 -22.32
N GLU A 494 -19.14 -23.52 -22.24
CA GLU A 494 -18.23 -23.48 -23.40
C GLU A 494 -17.43 -24.78 -23.60
N THR A 495 -17.62 -25.77 -22.73
CA THR A 495 -17.12 -27.15 -22.85
C THR A 495 -18.26 -28.10 -23.18
#